data_AF-A0A955C9Z8-F1
#
_entry.id   AF-A0A955C9Z8-F1
#
_cell.length_a   1.000
_cell.length_b   1.000
_cell.length_c   1.000
_cell.angle_alpha   90.00
_cell.angle_beta   90.00
_cell.angle_gamma   90.00
#
_symmetry.space_group_name_H-M   'P 1'
#
loop_
_entity.id
_entity.type
_entity.pdbx_description
1 polymer ?
#
loop_
_entity_poly.entity_id
_entity_poly.type
_entity_poly.pdbx_seq_one_letter_code
_entity_poly.pdbx_strand_id
1 'polypeptide(L)'
;YARELMELFTMGEGEYTERDIKEAARAFTGISIDRRTGKSIYRANQHDFGKKTFLGKTGDFHPADIIDIILEQPATAEYMARKFWEFFAYENPEPEIVKALADVLRKNKYDIKPMLTAMFRSDAFYSSRAHFTHIKSPIELLVGTMRSLEITPVDTEAMVFGLQTMGQTPMQPPNVKGWDGGETWITSSTLFNRYNVLGRLLTGTKTAEVERQREQRLRRASRVLQAASIDIGEDDKCPTQPVYDPMPIVRAANVKSCEELADLFIDRLLQRKIAPERRQTVIDAIRQHADDKNIGDAKNADAIRGMIHLIVSMPEYQLS
;
A
#
# COMPACT_ATOMS: atom_id res chain seq x y z
N TYR A 1 -20.72 -10.11 8.09
CA TYR A 1 -20.08 -11.35 7.61
C TYR A 1 -20.72 -11.94 6.35
N ALA A 2 -21.88 -12.62 6.39
CA ALA A 2 -22.37 -13.38 5.22
C ALA A 2 -22.56 -12.53 3.94
N ARG A 3 -23.10 -11.30 4.07
CA ARG A 3 -23.15 -10.34 2.96
C ARG A 3 -21.76 -10.02 2.44
N GLU A 4 -20.86 -9.57 3.30
CA GLU A 4 -19.49 -9.18 2.95
C GLU A 4 -18.70 -10.33 2.29
N LEU A 5 -18.88 -11.57 2.77
CA LEU A 5 -18.30 -12.77 2.16
C LEU A 5 -18.63 -12.85 0.66
N MET A 6 -19.91 -12.65 0.32
CA MET A 6 -20.39 -12.72 -1.06
C MET A 6 -20.06 -11.45 -1.85
N GLU A 7 -20.30 -10.28 -1.26
CA GLU A 7 -20.20 -8.96 -1.91
C GLU A 7 -18.75 -8.49 -2.12
N LEU A 8 -17.92 -8.60 -1.08
CA LEU A 8 -16.60 -7.96 -1.03
C LEU A 8 -15.46 -8.94 -1.29
N PHE A 9 -15.66 -10.23 -1.01
CA PHE A 9 -14.57 -11.20 -1.01
C PHE A 9 -14.67 -12.29 -2.07
N THR A 10 -15.85 -12.55 -2.65
CA THR A 10 -16.03 -13.69 -3.55
C THR A 10 -16.74 -13.39 -4.85
N MET A 11 -18.04 -13.10 -4.87
CA MET A 11 -18.84 -13.02 -6.09
C MET A 11 -19.04 -11.59 -6.62
N GLY A 12 -19.04 -10.61 -5.72
CA GLY A 12 -19.44 -9.24 -6.08
C GLY A 12 -20.94 -9.00 -5.91
N GLU A 13 -21.34 -7.74 -5.98
CA GLU A 13 -22.73 -7.32 -5.85
C GLU A 13 -23.57 -7.79 -7.04
N GLY A 14 -24.81 -8.22 -6.78
CA GLY A 14 -25.77 -8.64 -7.80
C GLY A 14 -25.83 -10.15 -8.08
N GLU A 15 -24.89 -10.93 -7.54
CA GLU A 15 -24.77 -12.39 -7.78
C GLU A 15 -25.51 -13.25 -6.75
N TYR A 16 -26.21 -12.63 -5.80
CA TYR A 16 -26.93 -13.31 -4.71
C TYR A 16 -28.18 -12.53 -4.30
N THR A 17 -29.10 -13.19 -3.61
CA THR A 17 -30.31 -12.56 -3.07
C THR A 17 -30.21 -12.29 -1.57
N GLU A 18 -31.09 -11.45 -1.04
CA GLU A 18 -31.25 -11.26 0.41
C GLU A 18 -31.54 -12.57 1.15
N ARG A 19 -32.20 -13.53 0.48
CA ARG A 19 -32.43 -14.86 1.04
C ARG A 19 -31.12 -15.62 1.18
N ASP A 20 -30.26 -15.60 0.16
CA ASP A 20 -28.95 -16.27 0.21
C ASP A 20 -28.09 -15.73 1.35
N ILE A 21 -28.14 -14.43 1.63
CA ILE A 21 -27.45 -13.81 2.77
C ILE A 21 -27.93 -14.40 4.09
N LYS A 22 -29.25 -14.53 4.27
CA LYS A 22 -29.84 -15.09 5.50
C LYS A 22 -29.49 -16.57 5.64
N GLU A 23 -29.56 -17.34 4.57
CA GLU A 23 -29.30 -18.78 4.57
C GLU A 23 -27.82 -19.08 4.79
N ALA A 24 -26.91 -18.31 4.18
CA ALA A 24 -25.49 -18.34 4.51
C ALA A 24 -25.25 -17.96 5.98
N ALA A 25 -25.88 -16.88 6.48
CA ALA A 25 -25.74 -16.48 7.88
C ALA A 25 -26.19 -17.58 8.85
N ARG A 26 -27.27 -18.31 8.53
CA ARG A 26 -27.70 -19.50 9.28
C ARG A 26 -26.62 -20.58 9.28
N ALA A 27 -26.00 -20.87 8.14
CA ALA A 27 -24.90 -21.84 8.06
C ALA A 27 -23.64 -21.42 8.86
N PHE A 28 -23.39 -20.11 9.01
CA PHE A 28 -22.28 -19.59 9.82
C PHE A 28 -22.55 -19.52 11.33
N THR A 29 -23.77 -19.85 11.79
CA THR A 29 -24.07 -19.93 13.22
C THR A 29 -23.20 -20.99 13.93
N GLY A 30 -22.98 -20.85 15.23
CA GLY A 30 -22.10 -21.73 16.00
C GLY A 30 -20.61 -21.40 15.95
N ILE A 31 -20.11 -20.70 14.92
CA ILE A 31 -18.72 -20.20 14.94
C ILE A 31 -18.58 -19.12 16.02
N SER A 32 -17.56 -19.24 16.85
CA SER A 32 -17.21 -18.23 17.84
C SER A 32 -15.73 -18.20 18.16
N ILE A 33 -15.34 -17.35 19.09
CA ILE A 33 -13.96 -17.19 19.54
C ILE A 33 -13.88 -17.57 21.02
N ASP A 34 -12.89 -18.37 21.38
CA ASP A 34 -12.46 -18.51 22.77
C ASP A 34 -11.79 -17.19 23.20
N ARG A 35 -12.45 -16.44 24.09
CA ARG A 35 -11.98 -15.12 24.54
C ARG A 35 -10.64 -15.18 25.27
N ARG A 36 -10.23 -16.33 25.80
CA ARG A 36 -8.96 -16.49 26.52
C ARG A 36 -7.79 -16.73 25.55
N THR A 37 -8.02 -17.51 24.51
CA THR A 37 -6.96 -17.93 23.58
C THR A 37 -6.98 -17.18 22.24
N GLY A 38 -8.08 -16.48 21.94
CA GLY A 38 -8.32 -15.84 20.64
C GLY A 38 -8.58 -16.84 19.51
N LYS A 39 -8.63 -18.15 19.79
CA LYS A 39 -8.82 -19.18 18.75
C LYS A 39 -10.29 -19.31 18.35
N SER A 40 -10.52 -19.58 17.07
CA SER A 40 -11.84 -19.96 16.58
C SER A 40 -12.27 -21.29 17.19
N ILE A 41 -13.52 -21.37 17.64
CA ILE A 41 -14.16 -22.56 18.17
C ILE A 41 -15.56 -22.71 17.58
N TYR A 42 -16.07 -23.94 17.56
CA TYR A 42 -17.43 -24.23 17.12
C TYR A 42 -18.30 -24.65 18.30
N ARG A 43 -19.44 -23.97 18.47
CA ARG A 43 -20.45 -24.26 19.49
C ARG A 43 -21.68 -24.85 18.83
N ALA A 44 -21.74 -26.18 18.79
CA ALA A 44 -22.83 -26.91 18.15
C ALA A 44 -24.22 -26.50 18.68
N ASN A 45 -24.35 -26.22 19.98
CA ASN A 45 -25.61 -25.77 20.59
C ASN A 45 -26.05 -24.35 20.17
N GLN A 46 -25.21 -23.61 19.46
CA GLN A 46 -25.51 -22.29 18.88
C GLN A 46 -25.64 -22.35 17.35
N HIS A 47 -25.55 -23.54 16.75
CA HIS A 47 -25.70 -23.75 15.32
C HIS A 47 -27.14 -24.08 14.94
N ASP A 48 -27.60 -23.56 13.81
CA ASP A 48 -28.86 -23.88 13.17
C ASP A 48 -28.69 -25.07 12.22
N PHE A 49 -29.05 -26.28 12.67
CA PHE A 49 -29.05 -27.51 11.86
C PHE A 49 -30.27 -27.65 10.94
N GLY A 50 -31.09 -26.61 10.83
CA GLY A 50 -32.20 -26.61 9.89
C GLY A 50 -31.70 -26.68 8.44
N LYS A 51 -32.51 -27.25 7.55
CA LYS A 51 -32.24 -27.20 6.11
C LYS A 51 -32.19 -25.76 5.62
N LYS A 52 -31.23 -25.47 4.75
CA LYS A 52 -30.94 -24.15 4.18
C LYS A 52 -31.01 -24.27 2.67
N THR A 53 -31.51 -23.25 2.00
CA THR A 53 -31.49 -23.15 0.54
C THR A 53 -30.60 -21.99 0.13
N PHE A 54 -29.45 -22.28 -0.48
CA PHE A 54 -28.43 -21.30 -0.81
C PHE A 54 -27.98 -21.49 -2.26
N LEU A 55 -28.06 -20.43 -3.07
CA LEU A 55 -27.68 -20.41 -4.48
C LEU A 55 -28.23 -21.61 -5.28
N GLY A 56 -29.52 -21.91 -5.07
CA GLY A 56 -30.24 -22.98 -5.77
C GLY A 56 -30.04 -24.39 -5.21
N LYS A 57 -29.16 -24.58 -4.22
CA LYS A 57 -28.97 -25.88 -3.56
C LYS A 57 -29.66 -25.92 -2.20
N THR A 58 -30.08 -27.10 -1.76
CA THR A 58 -30.73 -27.30 -0.45
C THR A 58 -30.06 -28.41 0.33
N GLY A 59 -29.71 -28.15 1.58
CA GLY A 59 -29.04 -29.11 2.45
C GLY A 59 -28.92 -28.62 3.89
N ASP A 60 -28.35 -29.45 4.77
CA ASP A 60 -27.90 -29.01 6.10
C ASP A 60 -26.51 -28.40 5.99
N PHE A 61 -26.44 -27.21 5.40
CA PHE A 61 -25.17 -26.56 5.10
C PHE A 61 -24.50 -26.00 6.36
N HIS A 62 -23.20 -26.25 6.42
CA HIS A 62 -22.24 -25.71 7.36
C HIS A 62 -21.35 -24.65 6.65
N PRO A 63 -20.48 -23.93 7.38
CA PRO A 63 -19.65 -22.88 6.80
C PRO A 63 -18.85 -23.29 5.56
N ALA A 64 -18.24 -24.49 5.58
CA ALA A 64 -17.46 -25.00 4.45
C ALA A 64 -18.32 -25.24 3.21
N ASP A 65 -19.53 -25.79 3.37
CA ASP A 65 -20.44 -26.02 2.25
C ASP A 65 -20.83 -24.70 1.56
N ILE A 66 -21.05 -23.63 2.33
CA ILE A 66 -21.33 -22.30 1.75
C ILE A 66 -20.15 -21.83 0.89
N ILE A 67 -18.92 -21.99 1.38
CA ILE A 67 -17.72 -21.62 0.62
C ILE A 67 -17.61 -22.45 -0.65
N ASP A 68 -17.81 -23.77 -0.58
CA ASP A 68 -17.75 -24.65 -1.75
C ASP A 68 -18.80 -24.26 -2.80
N ILE A 69 -20.04 -23.98 -2.38
CA ILE A 69 -21.12 -23.54 -3.29
C ILE A 69 -20.82 -22.19 -3.92
N ILE A 70 -20.19 -21.26 -3.19
CA ILE A 70 -19.71 -19.98 -3.73
C ILE A 70 -18.62 -20.20 -4.77
N LEU A 71 -17.60 -21.02 -4.46
CA LEU A 71 -16.51 -21.33 -5.38
C LEU A 71 -16.97 -22.10 -6.63
N GLU A 72 -18.14 -22.75 -6.58
CA GLU A 72 -18.74 -23.32 -7.80
C GLU A 72 -19.27 -22.27 -8.76
N GLN A 73 -19.64 -21.07 -8.30
CA GLN A 73 -20.20 -20.02 -9.17
C GLN A 73 -19.14 -19.45 -10.12
N PRO A 74 -19.44 -19.31 -11.43
CA PRO A 74 -18.52 -18.66 -12.37
C PRO A 74 -18.15 -17.24 -11.95
N ALA A 75 -19.13 -16.48 -11.45
CA ALA A 75 -18.96 -15.12 -10.98
C ALA A 75 -17.84 -14.98 -9.93
N THR A 76 -17.67 -15.98 -9.05
CA THR A 76 -16.58 -15.97 -8.06
C THR A 76 -15.20 -15.95 -8.70
N ALA A 77 -14.98 -16.76 -9.74
CA ALA A 77 -13.70 -16.79 -10.42
C ALA A 77 -13.43 -15.49 -11.19
N GLU A 78 -14.45 -14.95 -11.84
CA GLU A 78 -14.37 -13.69 -12.58
C GLU A 78 -14.12 -12.49 -11.65
N TYR A 79 -14.82 -12.43 -10.52
CA TYR A 79 -14.62 -11.39 -9.52
C TYR A 79 -13.20 -11.43 -8.95
N MET A 80 -12.72 -12.60 -8.54
CA MET A 80 -11.35 -12.75 -8.02
C MET A 80 -10.31 -12.38 -9.08
N ALA A 81 -10.45 -12.90 -10.31
CA ALA A 81 -9.55 -12.59 -11.41
C ALA A 81 -9.48 -11.08 -11.71
N ARG A 82 -10.64 -10.41 -11.73
CA ARG A 82 -10.75 -8.96 -11.87
C ARG A 82 -10.02 -8.23 -10.74
N LYS A 83 -10.28 -8.59 -9.49
CA LYS A 83 -9.62 -7.98 -8.31
C LYS A 83 -8.10 -8.12 -8.36
N PHE A 84 -7.58 -9.28 -8.73
CA PHE A 84 -6.13 -9.46 -8.88
C PHE A 84 -5.57 -8.62 -10.02
N TRP A 85 -6.25 -8.54 -11.15
CA TRP A 85 -5.81 -7.72 -12.27
C TRP A 85 -5.80 -6.23 -11.91
N GLU A 86 -6.88 -5.72 -11.32
CA GLU A 86 -6.99 -4.32 -10.89
C GLU A 86 -5.92 -3.95 -9.86
N PHE A 87 -5.57 -4.90 -8.99
CA PHE A 87 -4.52 -4.70 -8.00
C PHE A 87 -3.11 -4.60 -8.63
N PHE A 88 -2.77 -5.47 -9.59
CA PHE A 88 -1.40 -5.54 -10.13
C PHE A 88 -1.18 -4.77 -11.44
N ALA A 89 -2.24 -4.44 -12.18
CA ALA A 89 -2.16 -3.81 -13.50
C ALA A 89 -2.99 -2.52 -13.52
N TYR A 90 -4.23 -2.57 -14.03
CA TYR A 90 -5.07 -1.39 -14.23
C TYR A 90 -6.54 -1.66 -13.95
N GLU A 91 -7.27 -0.58 -13.68
CA GLU A 91 -8.71 -0.63 -13.42
C GLU A 91 -9.53 -0.92 -14.68
N ASN A 92 -10.69 -1.57 -14.49
CA ASN A 92 -11.63 -1.90 -15.56
C ASN A 92 -11.01 -2.73 -16.70
N PRO A 93 -10.50 -3.95 -16.42
CA PRO A 93 -9.99 -4.83 -17.46
C PRO A 93 -11.04 -5.30 -18.45
N GLU A 94 -10.55 -5.58 -19.66
CA GLU A 94 -11.29 -6.21 -20.74
C GLU A 94 -11.89 -7.54 -20.25
N PRO A 95 -13.18 -7.83 -20.54
CA PRO A 95 -13.83 -9.06 -20.08
C PRO A 95 -13.09 -10.34 -20.47
N GLU A 96 -12.40 -10.35 -21.61
CA GLU A 96 -11.63 -11.48 -22.12
C GLU A 96 -10.44 -11.82 -21.22
N ILE A 97 -9.75 -10.80 -20.68
CA ILE A 97 -8.64 -10.99 -19.74
C ILE A 97 -9.16 -11.61 -18.44
N VAL A 98 -10.25 -11.06 -17.91
CA VAL A 98 -10.88 -11.54 -16.68
C VAL A 98 -11.30 -13.00 -16.86
N LYS A 99 -11.98 -13.31 -17.96
CA LYS A 99 -12.44 -14.67 -18.27
C LYS A 99 -11.27 -15.65 -18.39
N ALA A 100 -10.21 -15.29 -19.13
CA ALA A 100 -9.05 -16.15 -19.30
C ALA A 100 -8.39 -16.50 -17.96
N LEU A 101 -8.27 -15.54 -17.04
CA LEU A 101 -7.71 -15.75 -15.71
C LEU A 101 -8.66 -16.52 -14.78
N ALA A 102 -9.96 -16.25 -14.87
CA ALA A 102 -11.00 -16.97 -14.15
C ALA A 102 -11.02 -18.46 -14.54
N ASP A 103 -10.87 -18.77 -15.82
CA ASP A 103 -10.76 -20.14 -16.33
C ASP A 103 -9.54 -20.87 -15.74
N VAL A 104 -8.40 -20.16 -15.60
CA VAL A 104 -7.21 -20.70 -14.94
C VAL A 104 -7.47 -20.99 -13.47
N LEU A 105 -8.12 -20.09 -12.73
CA LEU A 105 -8.50 -20.32 -11.33
C LEU A 105 -9.37 -21.58 -11.19
N ARG A 106 -10.46 -21.67 -11.95
CA ARG A 106 -11.40 -22.81 -11.86
C ARG A 106 -10.73 -24.12 -12.23
N LYS A 107 -9.97 -24.15 -13.32
CA LYS A 107 -9.23 -25.35 -13.77
C LYS A 107 -8.24 -25.85 -12.73
N ASN A 108 -7.66 -24.94 -11.94
CA ASN A 108 -6.69 -25.26 -10.89
C ASN A 108 -7.31 -25.26 -9.47
N LYS A 109 -8.63 -25.42 -9.35
CA LYS A 109 -9.34 -25.51 -8.05
C LYS A 109 -9.00 -24.33 -7.11
N TYR A 110 -8.96 -23.12 -7.67
CA TYR A 110 -8.66 -21.88 -6.96
C TYR A 110 -7.24 -21.82 -6.33
N ASP A 111 -6.29 -22.62 -6.81
CA ASP A 111 -4.87 -22.32 -6.57
C ASP A 111 -4.52 -21.00 -7.29
N ILE A 112 -4.08 -20.02 -6.49
CA ILE A 112 -3.79 -18.65 -6.95
C ILE A 112 -2.50 -18.63 -7.80
N LYS A 113 -1.53 -19.50 -7.51
CA LYS A 113 -0.21 -19.45 -8.15
C LYS A 113 -0.27 -19.63 -9.68
N PRO A 114 -1.01 -20.61 -10.23
CA PRO A 114 -1.19 -20.74 -11.68
C PRO A 114 -1.78 -19.49 -12.34
N MET A 115 -2.78 -18.86 -11.71
CA MET A 115 -3.41 -17.65 -12.25
C MET A 115 -2.44 -16.47 -12.25
N LEU A 116 -1.72 -16.22 -11.14
CA LEU A 116 -0.70 -15.17 -11.11
C LEU A 116 0.41 -15.41 -12.13
N THR A 117 0.80 -16.68 -12.32
CA THR A 117 1.79 -17.05 -13.35
C THR A 117 1.26 -16.74 -14.75
N ALA A 118 -0.01 -17.00 -15.03
CA ALA A 118 -0.62 -16.66 -16.32
C ALA A 118 -0.72 -15.14 -16.52
N MET A 119 -1.13 -14.40 -15.49
CA MET A 119 -1.22 -12.94 -15.49
C MET A 119 0.14 -12.30 -15.80
N PHE A 120 1.17 -12.59 -15.01
CA PHE A 120 2.50 -12.00 -15.16
C PHE A 120 3.27 -12.47 -16.41
N ARG A 121 2.75 -13.44 -17.15
CA ARG A 121 3.32 -13.88 -18.44
C ARG A 121 2.49 -13.44 -19.64
N SER A 122 1.39 -12.74 -19.42
CA SER A 122 0.53 -12.25 -20.49
C SER A 122 1.10 -10.97 -21.12
N ASP A 123 0.96 -10.83 -22.43
CA ASP A 123 1.39 -9.60 -23.13
C ASP A 123 0.58 -8.38 -22.65
N ALA A 124 -0.68 -8.58 -22.27
CA ALA A 124 -1.56 -7.53 -21.75
C ALA A 124 -1.01 -6.89 -20.46
N PHE A 125 -0.34 -7.69 -19.61
CA PHE A 125 0.28 -7.19 -18.36
C PHE A 125 1.46 -6.24 -18.63
N TYR A 126 2.12 -6.37 -19.77
CA TYR A 126 3.22 -5.48 -20.20
C TYR A 126 2.79 -4.46 -21.25
N SER A 127 1.49 -4.33 -21.50
CA SER A 127 0.95 -3.32 -22.40
C SER A 127 1.17 -1.91 -21.85
N SER A 128 1.12 -0.90 -22.71
CA SER A 128 1.19 0.51 -22.29
C SER A 128 0.04 0.93 -21.36
N ARG A 129 -1.02 0.13 -21.25
CA ARG A 129 -2.17 0.37 -20.35
C ARG A 129 -1.93 -0.15 -18.94
N ALA A 130 -1.02 -1.10 -18.76
CA ALA A 130 -0.62 -1.64 -17.45
C ALA A 130 0.72 -1.08 -16.97
N HIS A 131 1.61 -0.76 -17.90
CA HIS A 131 2.97 -0.36 -17.56
C HIS A 131 3.02 1.09 -17.05
N PHE A 132 3.45 1.28 -15.79
CA PHE A 132 3.59 2.59 -15.14
C PHE A 132 2.29 3.39 -15.05
N THR A 133 1.18 2.71 -14.82
CA THR A 133 -0.13 3.34 -14.61
C THR A 133 -0.63 3.19 -13.19
N HIS A 134 0.01 2.35 -12.36
CA HIS A 134 -0.47 2.10 -11.01
C HIS A 134 0.00 3.19 -10.06
N ILE A 135 -0.93 3.85 -9.37
CA ILE A 135 -0.58 4.90 -8.40
C ILE A 135 -0.11 4.24 -7.11
N LYS A 136 1.14 4.49 -6.73
CA LYS A 136 1.72 3.97 -5.49
C LYS A 136 0.87 4.38 -4.28
N SER A 137 0.45 3.41 -3.48
CA SER A 137 -0.13 3.68 -2.18
C SER A 137 0.87 4.43 -1.29
N PRO A 138 0.41 5.17 -0.26
CA PRO A 138 1.30 5.90 0.63
C PRO A 138 2.45 5.07 1.24
N ILE A 139 2.18 3.81 1.61
CA ILE A 139 3.19 2.90 2.16
C ILE A 139 4.21 2.49 1.09
N GLU A 140 3.78 2.19 -0.13
CA GLU A 140 4.68 1.85 -1.24
C GLU A 140 5.56 3.04 -1.62
N LEU A 141 4.99 4.25 -1.63
CA LEU A 141 5.75 5.48 -1.88
C LEU A 141 6.83 5.66 -0.82
N LEU A 142 6.46 5.63 0.47
CA LEU A 142 7.39 5.91 1.56
C LEU A 142 8.47 4.83 1.69
N VAL A 143 8.06 3.56 1.77
CA VAL A 143 8.99 2.42 1.91
C VAL A 143 9.82 2.23 0.65
N GLY A 144 9.23 2.41 -0.53
CA GLY A 144 9.94 2.38 -1.80
C GLY A 144 11.04 3.45 -1.85
N THR A 145 10.73 4.67 -1.41
CA THR A 145 11.74 5.75 -1.34
C THR A 145 12.86 5.44 -0.36
N MET A 146 12.52 4.95 0.84
CA MET A 146 13.53 4.56 1.83
C MET A 146 14.45 3.46 1.28
N ARG A 147 13.89 2.44 0.61
CA ARG A 147 14.67 1.36 0.00
C ARG A 147 15.56 1.87 -1.13
N SER A 148 15.03 2.70 -2.04
CA SER A 148 15.80 3.24 -3.16
C SER A 148 16.90 4.20 -2.74
N LEU A 149 16.77 4.86 -1.58
CA LEU A 149 17.77 5.77 -1.02
C LEU A 149 18.60 5.14 0.11
N GLU A 150 18.41 3.85 0.40
CA GLU A 150 19.11 3.14 1.49
C GLU A 150 18.94 3.81 2.87
N ILE A 151 17.79 4.44 3.09
CA ILE A 151 17.45 5.11 4.35
C ILE A 151 16.96 4.09 5.36
N THR A 152 17.63 4.04 6.50
CA THR A 152 17.13 3.31 7.67
C THR A 152 16.20 4.21 8.49
N PRO A 153 14.94 3.79 8.74
CA PRO A 153 14.01 4.57 9.53
C PRO A 153 14.40 4.57 11.01
N VAL A 154 14.46 5.76 11.61
CA VAL A 154 14.73 5.95 13.04
C VAL A 154 13.48 6.51 13.73
N ASP A 155 12.82 7.49 13.12
CA ASP A 155 11.58 8.11 13.60
C ASP A 155 10.34 7.43 12.97
N THR A 156 10.04 6.22 13.42
CA THR A 156 8.92 5.43 12.87
C THR A 156 7.56 6.07 13.15
N GLU A 157 7.43 6.83 14.22
CA GLU A 157 6.21 7.55 14.57
C GLU A 157 5.91 8.68 13.58
N ALA A 158 6.92 9.49 13.22
CA ALA A 158 6.75 10.51 12.18
C ALA A 158 6.40 9.88 10.82
N MET A 159 6.94 8.70 10.53
CA MET A 159 6.59 7.96 9.31
C MET A 159 5.13 7.52 9.30
N VAL A 160 4.64 6.91 10.39
CA VAL A 160 3.23 6.55 10.53
C VAL A 160 2.33 7.78 10.43
N PHE A 161 2.73 8.90 11.04
CA PHE A 161 1.98 10.15 10.90
C PHE A 161 1.96 10.65 9.45
N GLY A 162 3.08 10.59 8.74
CA GLY A 162 3.13 10.93 7.31
C GLY A 162 2.22 10.03 6.46
N LEU A 163 2.17 8.73 6.74
CA LEU A 163 1.26 7.81 6.07
C LEU A 163 -0.21 8.15 6.35
N GLN A 164 -0.53 8.52 7.60
CA GLN A 164 -1.86 8.97 7.99
C GLN A 164 -2.29 10.24 7.24
N THR A 165 -1.41 11.24 7.06
CA THR A 165 -1.75 12.47 6.30
C THR A 165 -1.95 12.22 4.80
N MET A 166 -1.45 11.10 4.30
CA MET A 166 -1.67 10.63 2.93
C MET A 166 -2.87 9.65 2.81
N GLY A 167 -3.55 9.35 3.92
CA GLY A 167 -4.78 8.54 3.93
C GLY A 167 -4.60 7.05 4.23
N GLN A 168 -3.41 6.59 4.60
CA GLN A 168 -3.14 5.18 4.88
C GLN A 168 -2.46 4.99 6.24
N THR A 169 -3.21 4.61 7.26
CA THR A 169 -2.61 4.22 8.56
C THR A 169 -2.38 2.72 8.59
N PRO A 170 -1.13 2.21 8.67
CA PRO A 170 -0.88 0.77 8.71
C PRO A 170 -1.72 0.06 9.78
N MET A 171 -2.23 -1.12 9.44
CA MET A 171 -3.11 -1.95 10.30
C MET A 171 -4.46 -1.32 10.67
N GLN A 172 -4.83 -0.18 10.07
CA GLN A 172 -6.10 0.50 10.35
C GLN A 172 -6.82 0.86 9.04
N PRO A 173 -7.29 -0.15 8.28
CA PRO A 173 -8.07 0.10 7.08
C PRO A 173 -9.41 0.78 7.42
N PRO A 174 -9.97 1.59 6.51
CA PRO A 174 -11.23 2.31 6.75
C PRO A 174 -12.43 1.37 6.93
N ASN A 175 -12.36 0.15 6.42
CA ASN A 175 -13.38 -0.89 6.54
C ASN A 175 -12.76 -2.28 6.24
N VAL A 176 -13.60 -3.31 6.20
CA VAL A 176 -13.17 -4.70 5.96
C VAL A 176 -12.66 -4.98 4.54
N LYS A 177 -12.97 -4.15 3.53
CA LYS A 177 -12.41 -4.31 2.17
C LYS A 177 -10.98 -3.79 2.05
N GLY A 178 -10.46 -3.09 3.07
CA GLY A 178 -9.14 -2.47 3.02
C GLY A 178 -9.20 -1.02 2.55
N TRP A 179 -8.15 -0.56 1.88
CA TRP A 179 -8.10 0.75 1.25
C TRP A 179 -8.50 0.67 -0.21
N ASP A 180 -9.18 1.71 -0.67
CA ASP A 180 -9.36 1.91 -2.11
C ASP A 180 -8.00 2.28 -2.74
N GLY A 181 -7.80 1.85 -3.99
CA GLY A 181 -6.56 2.04 -4.74
C GLY A 181 -6.64 3.20 -5.72
N GLY A 182 -5.65 3.26 -6.63
CA GLY A 182 -5.70 4.13 -7.79
C GLY A 182 -5.80 5.62 -7.46
N GLU A 183 -6.70 6.32 -8.14
CA GLU A 183 -6.87 7.78 -8.04
C GLU A 183 -7.33 8.24 -6.65
N THR A 184 -7.90 7.33 -5.83
CA THR A 184 -8.32 7.68 -4.46
C THR A 184 -7.15 8.10 -3.57
N TRP A 185 -5.92 7.73 -3.93
CA TRP A 185 -4.72 8.21 -3.25
C TRP A 185 -4.37 9.67 -3.56
N ILE A 186 -4.91 10.24 -4.63
CA ILE A 186 -4.53 11.56 -5.16
C ILE A 186 -5.67 12.56 -5.03
N THR A 187 -5.47 13.51 -4.13
CA THR A 187 -6.25 14.73 -3.97
C THR A 187 -5.27 15.90 -3.87
N SER A 188 -5.73 17.15 -4.02
CA SER A 188 -4.84 18.32 -3.83
C SER A 188 -4.13 18.31 -2.47
N SER A 189 -4.78 17.80 -1.43
CA SER A 189 -4.21 17.69 -0.07
C SER A 189 -3.22 16.54 0.04
N THR A 190 -3.60 15.32 -0.39
CA THR A 190 -2.74 14.14 -0.25
C THR A 190 -1.52 14.24 -1.16
N LEU A 191 -1.62 14.84 -2.35
CA LEU A 191 -0.49 15.06 -3.25
C LEU A 191 0.54 16.00 -2.62
N PHE A 192 0.09 17.10 -2.01
CA PHE A 192 0.97 18.01 -1.26
C PHE A 192 1.65 17.31 -0.07
N ASN A 193 0.89 16.48 0.66
CA ASN A 193 1.45 15.72 1.77
C ASN A 193 2.49 14.69 1.32
N ARG A 194 2.29 14.04 0.16
CA ARG A 194 3.29 13.13 -0.44
C ARG A 194 4.62 13.85 -0.63
N TYR A 195 4.60 15.04 -1.24
CA TYR A 195 5.82 15.83 -1.46
C TYR A 195 6.48 16.26 -0.14
N ASN A 196 5.69 16.69 0.84
CA ASN A 196 6.22 17.13 2.13
C ASN A 196 6.81 15.98 2.96
N VAL A 197 6.16 14.81 2.97
CA VAL A 197 6.64 13.64 3.69
C VAL A 197 7.98 13.17 3.11
N LEU A 198 8.09 13.12 1.78
CA LEU A 198 9.37 12.77 1.13
C LEU A 198 10.43 13.86 1.34
N GLY A 199 10.06 15.14 1.32
CA GLY A 199 10.97 16.23 1.67
C GLY A 199 11.48 16.17 3.11
N ARG A 200 10.60 15.81 4.06
CA ARG A 200 10.97 15.60 5.48
C ARG A 200 11.85 14.37 5.65
N LEU A 201 11.65 13.32 4.86
CA LEU A 201 12.54 12.16 4.84
C LEU A 201 13.98 12.55 4.44
N LEU A 202 14.13 13.50 3.51
CA LEU A 202 15.43 13.98 3.05
C LEU A 202 16.05 15.01 4.00
N THR A 203 15.24 15.91 4.57
CA THR A 203 15.71 17.03 5.40
C THR A 203 15.76 16.73 6.90
N GLY A 204 15.31 15.54 7.31
CA GLY A 204 15.25 15.13 8.71
C GLY A 204 14.07 15.73 9.48
N THR A 205 13.80 15.21 10.67
CA THR A 205 12.79 15.77 11.57
C THR A 205 13.43 16.83 12.47
N LYS A 206 12.83 18.03 12.53
CA LYS A 206 13.30 19.10 13.42
C LYS A 206 12.94 18.75 14.87
N THR A 207 13.94 18.60 15.73
CA THR A 207 13.79 18.21 17.15
C THR A 207 12.75 19.07 17.88
N ALA A 208 12.78 20.40 17.68
CA ALA A 208 11.85 21.34 18.34
C ALA A 208 10.38 21.20 17.89
N GLU A 209 10.10 20.57 16.75
CA GLU A 209 8.73 20.31 16.30
C GLU A 209 8.21 19.00 16.91
N VAL A 210 9.08 17.98 16.95
CA VAL A 210 8.80 16.68 17.58
C VAL A 210 8.54 16.84 19.08
N GLU A 211 9.36 17.63 19.78
CA GLU A 211 9.18 17.94 21.20
C GLU A 211 7.84 18.63 21.48
N ARG A 212 7.45 19.61 20.65
CA ARG A 212 6.15 20.30 20.79
C ARG A 212 4.96 19.39 20.55
N GLN A 213 5.01 18.50 19.56
CA GLN A 213 3.94 17.54 19.28
C GLN A 213 3.82 16.49 20.40
N ARG A 214 4.96 16.04 20.96
CA ARG A 214 5.00 15.15 22.13
C ARG A 214 4.37 15.80 23.36
N GLU A 215 4.75 17.03 23.68
CA GLU A 215 4.16 17.78 24.80
C GLU A 215 2.63 17.90 24.68
N GLN A 216 2.12 18.20 23.47
CA GLN A 216 0.69 18.27 23.22
C GLN A 216 -0.01 16.91 23.38
N ARG A 217 0.60 15.82 22.93
CA ARG A 217 0.07 14.45 23.11
C ARG A 217 0.08 14.01 24.56
N LEU A 218 1.17 14.26 25.30
CA LEU A 218 1.27 13.98 26.73
C LEU A 218 0.22 14.76 27.52
N ARG A 219 -0.01 16.05 27.18
CA ARG A 219 -1.09 16.85 27.78
C ARG A 219 -2.47 16.27 27.51
N ARG A 220 -2.72 15.74 26.31
CA ARG A 220 -4.00 15.09 25.96
C ARG A 220 -4.15 13.71 26.63
N ALA A 221 -3.07 12.95 26.74
CA ALA A 221 -3.03 11.63 27.35
C ALA A 221 -2.93 11.66 28.89
N SER A 222 -2.64 12.83 29.47
CA SER A 222 -2.38 13.03 30.90
C SER A 222 -3.48 12.46 31.80
N ARG A 223 -4.78 12.55 31.43
CA ARG A 223 -5.86 11.94 32.21
C ARG A 223 -5.83 10.41 32.25
N VAL A 224 -5.35 9.76 31.19
CA VAL A 224 -5.29 8.29 31.08
C VAL A 224 -3.99 7.76 31.69
N LEU A 225 -2.87 8.46 31.46
CA LEU A 225 -1.55 8.10 32.00
C LEU A 225 -1.50 8.26 33.53
N GLN A 226 -2.11 9.31 34.08
CA GLN A 226 -2.20 9.55 35.52
C GLN A 226 -3.08 8.50 36.23
N ALA A 227 -4.06 7.93 35.54
CA ALA A 227 -4.86 6.82 36.03
C ALA A 227 -4.15 5.45 35.94
N ALA A 228 -3.11 5.33 35.11
CA ALA A 228 -2.37 4.10 34.86
C ALA A 228 -1.04 3.98 35.62
N SER A 229 -0.62 5.02 36.36
CA SER A 229 0.65 5.06 37.12
C SER A 229 1.87 4.64 36.30
N ILE A 230 1.90 5.00 35.02
CA ILE A 230 3.04 4.74 34.12
C ILE A 230 4.00 5.94 34.23
N ASP A 231 5.17 5.72 34.87
CA ASP A 231 6.29 6.66 34.80
C ASP A 231 6.92 6.58 33.41
N ILE A 232 6.77 7.67 32.65
CA ILE A 232 7.48 7.84 31.38
C ILE A 232 8.86 8.42 31.77
N GLY A 233 9.88 7.56 31.78
CA GLY A 233 11.24 7.98 32.11
C GLY A 233 11.68 9.22 31.32
N GLU A 234 12.35 10.16 32.00
CA GLU A 234 12.80 11.44 31.44
C GLU A 234 13.79 11.29 30.27
N ASP A 235 14.37 10.11 30.06
CA ASP A 235 15.46 9.87 29.10
C ASP A 235 15.04 9.24 27.75
N ASP A 236 13.76 8.98 27.52
CA ASP A 236 13.30 8.41 26.24
C ASP A 236 13.09 9.52 25.19
N LYS A 237 14.19 10.04 24.65
CA LYS A 237 14.15 10.98 23.52
C LYS A 237 13.45 10.30 22.35
N CYS A 238 12.34 10.86 21.90
CA CYS A 238 11.69 10.38 20.68
C CYS A 238 12.72 10.46 19.53
N PRO A 239 13.02 9.35 18.85
CA PRO A 239 14.04 9.33 17.81
C PRO A 239 13.68 10.36 16.73
N THR A 240 14.61 11.24 16.38
CA THR A 240 14.44 12.14 15.24
C THR A 240 15.10 11.54 14.02
N GLN A 241 14.43 11.62 12.86
CA GLN A 241 15.01 11.16 11.61
C GLN A 241 16.17 12.11 11.26
N PRO A 242 17.40 11.61 11.08
CA PRO A 242 18.52 12.44 10.67
C PRO A 242 18.30 12.99 9.26
N VAL A 243 19.01 14.09 8.96
CA VAL A 243 19.14 14.58 7.58
C VAL A 243 19.75 13.47 6.73
N TYR A 244 19.15 13.20 5.56
CA TYR A 244 19.67 12.20 4.64
C TYR A 244 20.99 12.68 4.02
N ASP A 245 21.99 11.81 4.02
CA ASP A 245 23.27 12.04 3.35
C ASP A 245 23.32 11.27 2.01
N PRO A 246 23.23 11.95 0.85
CA PRO A 246 23.33 11.29 -0.45
C PRO A 246 24.78 10.93 -0.83
N MET A 247 25.79 11.46 -0.12
CA MET A 247 27.19 11.37 -0.53
C MET A 247 27.75 9.94 -0.58
N PRO A 248 27.37 8.98 0.28
CA PRO A 248 27.80 7.59 0.16
C PRO A 248 27.46 7.00 -1.22
N ILE A 249 26.23 7.22 -1.71
CA ILE A 249 25.79 6.74 -3.03
C ILE A 249 26.56 7.46 -4.14
N VAL A 250 26.70 8.78 -4.05
CA VAL A 250 27.42 9.59 -5.06
C VAL A 250 28.89 9.18 -5.18
N ARG A 251 29.57 8.96 -4.04
CA ARG A 251 30.97 8.51 -4.00
C ARG A 251 31.14 7.10 -4.56
N ALA A 252 30.21 6.19 -4.24
CA ALA A 252 30.23 4.83 -4.75
C ALA A 252 30.05 4.78 -6.28
N ALA A 253 29.24 5.68 -6.84
CA ALA A 253 29.01 5.78 -8.28
C ALA A 253 30.14 6.49 -9.05
N ASN A 254 31.08 7.16 -8.37
CA ASN A 254 32.20 7.89 -8.98
C ASN A 254 31.78 8.88 -10.09
N VAL A 255 30.73 9.65 -9.80
CA VAL A 255 30.11 10.63 -10.70
C VAL A 255 31.06 11.80 -10.99
N LYS A 256 31.13 12.22 -12.26
CA LYS A 256 32.06 13.27 -12.73
C LYS A 256 31.39 14.54 -13.24
N SER A 257 30.08 14.52 -13.47
CA SER A 257 29.32 15.66 -14.01
C SER A 257 27.92 15.75 -13.43
N CYS A 258 27.32 16.94 -13.53
CA CYS A 258 25.92 17.17 -13.15
C CYS A 258 24.95 16.26 -13.93
N GLU A 259 25.25 15.97 -15.20
CA GLU A 259 24.51 15.03 -16.03
C GLU A 259 24.55 13.61 -15.48
N GLU A 260 25.75 13.10 -15.20
CA GLU A 260 25.91 11.75 -14.62
C GLU A 260 25.25 11.65 -13.24
N LEU A 261 25.24 12.73 -12.45
CA LEU A 261 24.57 12.77 -11.16
C LEU A 261 23.05 12.71 -11.30
N ALA A 262 22.50 13.50 -12.23
CA ALA A 262 21.09 13.49 -12.53
C ALA A 262 20.65 12.10 -13.00
N ASP A 263 21.39 11.51 -13.93
CA ASP A 263 21.12 10.16 -14.47
C ASP A 263 21.20 9.09 -13.38
N LEU A 264 22.18 9.17 -12.47
CA LEU A 264 22.30 8.25 -11.33
C LEU A 264 21.01 8.20 -10.50
N PHE A 265 20.46 9.36 -10.14
CA PHE A 265 19.25 9.42 -9.31
C PHE A 265 17.97 9.22 -10.11
N ILE A 266 17.93 9.60 -11.40
CA ILE A 266 16.83 9.27 -12.31
C ILE A 266 16.72 7.74 -12.43
N ASP A 267 17.81 7.05 -12.75
CA ASP A 267 17.80 5.59 -12.95
C ASP A 267 17.54 4.83 -11.64
N ARG A 268 17.97 5.38 -10.50
CA ARG A 268 17.73 4.80 -9.18
C ARG A 268 16.29 4.97 -8.69
N LEU A 269 15.65 6.10 -8.99
CA LEU A 269 14.34 6.45 -8.43
C LEU A 269 13.19 6.22 -9.43
N LEU A 270 13.42 6.47 -10.72
CA LEU A 270 12.42 6.35 -11.76
C LEU A 270 12.63 5.04 -12.50
N GLN A 271 11.56 4.26 -12.62
CA GLN A 271 11.57 3.00 -13.35
C GLN A 271 11.36 3.19 -14.87
N ARG A 272 11.17 4.45 -15.29
CA ARG A 272 10.76 4.87 -16.64
C ARG A 272 11.71 5.94 -17.16
N LYS A 273 11.95 5.92 -18.47
CA LYS A 273 12.57 7.05 -19.18
C LYS A 273 11.67 8.29 -19.12
N ILE A 274 12.26 9.40 -18.69
CA ILE A 274 11.60 10.71 -18.68
C ILE A 274 11.87 11.47 -19.98
N ALA A 275 11.01 12.45 -20.26
CA ALA A 275 11.19 13.34 -21.40
C ALA A 275 12.49 14.17 -21.26
N PRO A 276 13.19 14.49 -22.37
CA PRO A 276 14.44 15.26 -22.32
C PRO A 276 14.32 16.58 -21.57
N GLU A 277 13.17 17.26 -21.64
CA GLU A 277 12.91 18.53 -20.97
C GLU A 277 12.85 18.36 -19.45
N ARG A 278 12.27 17.26 -18.96
CA ARG A 278 12.22 16.94 -17.52
C ARG A 278 13.62 16.58 -17.02
N ARG A 279 14.37 15.80 -17.80
CA ARG A 279 15.77 15.50 -17.49
C ARG A 279 16.60 16.79 -17.39
N GLN A 280 16.43 17.72 -18.33
CA GLN A 280 17.13 18.99 -18.29
C GLN A 280 16.78 19.80 -17.03
N THR A 281 15.50 19.79 -16.61
CA THR A 281 15.06 20.45 -15.37
C THR A 281 15.80 19.92 -14.13
N VAL A 282 16.04 18.61 -14.06
CA VAL A 282 16.81 17.99 -12.96
C VAL A 282 18.27 18.46 -12.97
N ILE A 283 18.88 18.52 -14.16
CA ILE A 283 20.26 18.98 -14.34
C ILE A 283 20.40 20.46 -13.98
N ASP A 284 19.45 21.28 -14.38
CA ASP A 284 19.48 22.72 -14.10
C ASP A 284 19.33 23.00 -12.60
N ALA A 285 18.54 22.20 -11.89
CA ALA A 285 18.37 22.32 -10.44
C ALA A 285 19.70 22.13 -9.67
N ILE A 286 20.55 21.19 -10.09
CA ILE A 286 21.86 20.98 -9.46
C ILE A 286 22.90 22.02 -9.91
N ARG A 287 22.90 22.41 -11.19
CA ARG A 287 23.83 23.41 -11.75
C ARG A 287 23.73 24.80 -11.12
N GLN A 288 22.57 25.13 -10.53
CA GLN A 288 22.43 26.36 -9.77
C GLN A 288 23.31 26.41 -8.51
N HIS A 289 23.78 25.26 -8.03
CA HIS A 289 24.44 25.14 -6.72
C HIS A 289 25.78 24.39 -6.76
N ALA A 290 26.06 23.60 -7.81
CA ALA A 290 27.29 22.81 -7.95
C ALA A 290 27.86 22.86 -9.38
N ASP A 291 29.18 22.73 -9.48
CA ASP A 291 29.91 22.63 -10.75
C ASP A 291 30.52 21.22 -10.91
N ASP A 292 30.77 20.80 -12.15
CA ASP A 292 31.33 19.46 -12.47
C ASP A 292 32.65 19.17 -11.73
N LYS A 293 33.42 20.21 -11.40
CA LYS A 293 34.71 20.07 -10.71
C LYS A 293 34.60 19.70 -9.23
N ASN A 294 33.45 19.92 -8.59
CA ASN A 294 33.29 19.77 -7.15
C ASN A 294 32.09 18.90 -6.74
N ILE A 295 31.49 18.16 -7.67
CA ILE A 295 30.22 17.48 -7.44
C ILE A 295 30.21 16.48 -6.28
N GLY A 296 31.35 15.82 -6.02
CA GLY A 296 31.54 14.89 -4.91
C GLY A 296 31.85 15.53 -3.56
N ASP A 297 31.87 16.86 -3.47
CA ASP A 297 32.12 17.60 -2.23
C ASP A 297 30.89 17.57 -1.31
N ALA A 298 31.11 17.36 0.00
CA ALA A 298 30.04 17.26 1.00
C ALA A 298 29.20 18.54 1.10
N LYS A 299 29.75 19.70 0.72
CA LYS A 299 29.00 20.97 0.67
C LYS A 299 27.82 20.95 -0.31
N ASN A 300 27.84 20.04 -1.30
CA ASN A 300 26.78 19.94 -2.29
C ASN A 300 25.61 19.05 -1.82
N ALA A 301 25.70 18.42 -0.65
CA ALA A 301 24.67 17.50 -0.14
C ALA A 301 23.27 18.13 -0.07
N ASP A 302 23.17 19.41 0.28
CA ASP A 302 21.90 20.16 0.28
C ASP A 302 21.28 20.27 -1.12
N ALA A 303 22.09 20.63 -2.11
CA ALA A 303 21.64 20.76 -3.49
C ALA A 303 21.22 19.40 -4.08
N ILE A 304 21.99 18.34 -3.78
CA ILE A 304 21.69 16.98 -4.20
C ILE A 304 20.38 16.51 -3.57
N ARG A 305 20.12 16.82 -2.30
CA ARG A 305 18.82 16.56 -1.66
C ARG A 305 17.68 17.31 -2.33
N GLY A 306 17.87 18.57 -2.71
CA GLY A 306 16.87 19.34 -3.47
C GLY A 306 16.56 18.71 -4.82
N MET A 307 17.58 18.24 -5.54
CA MET A 307 17.42 17.51 -6.79
C MET A 307 16.67 16.18 -6.61
N ILE A 308 17.01 15.40 -5.58
CA ILE A 308 16.29 14.16 -5.23
C ILE A 308 14.83 14.48 -4.89
N HIS A 309 14.58 15.53 -4.12
CA HIS A 309 13.23 15.96 -3.76
C HIS A 309 12.40 16.34 -4.99
N LEU A 310 13.01 17.00 -5.97
CA LEU A 310 12.40 17.30 -7.26
C LEU A 310 12.01 16.01 -8.01
N ILE A 311 12.93 15.04 -8.13
CA ILE A 311 12.68 13.76 -8.81
C ILE A 311 11.52 13.01 -8.15
N VAL A 312 11.53 12.88 -6.82
CA VAL A 312 10.46 12.14 -6.11
C VAL A 312 9.13 12.87 -6.06
N SER A 313 9.12 14.16 -6.42
CA SER A 313 7.89 14.96 -6.58
C SER A 313 7.34 14.93 -8.01
N MET A 314 8.04 14.26 -8.95
CA MET A 314 7.55 14.11 -10.32
C MET A 314 6.35 13.14 -10.39
N PRO A 315 5.41 13.34 -11.34
CA PRO A 315 4.32 12.40 -11.59
C PRO A 315 4.80 10.98 -11.87
N GLU A 316 5.90 10.82 -12.61
CA GLU A 316 6.50 9.50 -12.91
C GLU A 316 6.91 8.74 -11.65
N TYR A 317 7.33 9.45 -10.59
CA TYR A 317 7.68 8.80 -9.33
C TYR A 317 6.45 8.34 -8.54
N GLN A 318 5.28 8.94 -8.78
CA GLN A 318 4.04 8.52 -8.12
C GLN A 318 3.49 7.21 -8.70
N LEU A 319 4.01 6.77 -9.85
CA LEU A 319 3.52 5.61 -10.60
C LEU A 319 4.48 4.43 -10.48
N SER A 320 3.95 3.21 -10.43
CA SER A 320 4.66 1.93 -10.51
C SER A 320 4.11 1.09 -11.66
#